data_AF-A0A935UEM6-F1
#
_entry.id   AF-A0A935UEM6-F1
#
_cell.length_a   1.000
_cell.length_b   1.000
_cell.length_c   1.000
_cell.angle_alpha   90.00
_cell.angle_beta   90.00
_cell.angle_gamma   90.00
#
_symmetry.space_group_name_H-M   'P 1'
#
loop_
_entity.id
_entity.type
_entity.pdbx_description
1 polymer ?
#
loop_
_entity_poly.entity_id
_entity_poly.type
_entity_poly.pdbx_seq_one_letter_code
_entity_poly.pdbx_strand_id
1 'polypeptide(L)'
;MSGFENYSHEMNELDHEIIHYAAICGVDLADQPAIHACLEEPHTTWADDKARQTLRGLLILRIKLETEMIEQGLSPRKLTSQGS
;
A
#
# COMPACT_ATOMS: atom_id res chain seq x y z
N MET A 1 -7.23 10.26 23.60
CA MET A 1 -7.17 10.56 22.16
C MET A 1 -7.96 9.46 21.46
N SER A 2 -8.91 9.83 20.59
CA SER A 2 -9.84 8.85 20.00
C SER A 2 -9.13 8.04 18.91
N GLY A 3 -9.36 6.72 18.84
CA GLY A 3 -8.75 5.87 17.80
C GLY A 3 -9.06 6.33 16.36
N PHE A 4 -10.12 7.11 16.16
CA PHE A 4 -10.53 7.66 14.87
C PHE A 4 -9.52 8.64 14.24
N GLU A 5 -8.93 9.52 15.04
CA GLU A 5 -7.87 10.43 14.57
C GLU A 5 -6.60 9.65 14.20
N ASN A 6 -6.37 8.51 14.84
CA ASN A 6 -5.24 7.64 14.58
C ASN A 6 -5.39 6.91 13.23
N TYR A 7 -6.57 6.35 12.92
CA TYR A 7 -6.81 5.63 11.65
C TYR A 7 -6.55 6.49 10.41
N SER A 8 -7.00 7.75 10.42
CA SER A 8 -6.80 8.64 9.27
C SER A 8 -5.33 9.01 9.08
N HIS A 9 -4.59 9.21 10.17
CA HIS A 9 -3.16 9.51 10.11
C HIS A 9 -2.36 8.28 9.66
N GLU A 10 -2.61 7.11 10.28
CA GLU A 10 -1.96 5.84 9.91
C GLU A 10 -2.20 5.48 8.45
N MET A 11 -3.44 5.68 7.95
CA MET A 11 -3.76 5.44 6.54
C MET A 11 -2.96 6.37 5.60
N ASN A 12 -2.80 7.66 5.95
CA ASN A 12 -2.03 8.59 5.12
C ASN A 12 -0.54 8.26 5.07
N GLU A 13 0.06 7.92 6.23
CA GLU A 13 1.46 7.49 6.30
C GLU A 13 1.68 6.22 5.49
N LEU A 14 0.74 5.27 5.60
CA LEU A 14 0.82 4.01 4.87
C LEU A 14 0.64 4.20 3.36
N ASP A 15 -0.30 5.06 2.93
CA ASP A 15 -0.49 5.43 1.53
C ASP A 15 0.78 6.10 0.95
N HIS A 16 1.45 6.97 1.74
CA HIS A 16 2.69 7.62 1.32
C HIS A 16 3.80 6.62 1.04
N GLU A 17 4.03 5.67 1.96
CA GLU A 17 5.03 4.63 1.79
C GLU A 17 4.69 3.69 0.62
N ILE A 18 3.41 3.34 0.44
CA ILE A 18 2.99 2.50 -0.70
C ILE A 18 3.27 3.20 -2.02
N ILE A 19 2.97 4.50 -2.14
CA ILE A 19 3.27 5.29 -3.33
C ILE A 19 4.79 5.33 -3.58
N HIS A 20 5.59 5.51 -2.54
CA HIS A 20 7.05 5.53 -2.65
C HIS A 20 7.61 4.21 -3.20
N TYR A 21 7.23 3.07 -2.62
CA TYR A 21 7.71 1.77 -3.06
C TYR A 21 7.11 1.33 -4.40
N ALA A 22 5.87 1.72 -4.71
CA ALA A 22 5.29 1.50 -6.04
C ALA A 22 6.11 2.21 -7.13
N ALA A 23 6.56 3.44 -6.87
CA ALA A 23 7.42 4.19 -7.77
C ALA A 23 8.80 3.52 -7.95
N ILE A 24 9.40 2.98 -6.87
CA ILE A 24 10.65 2.20 -6.95
C ILE A 24 10.46 0.93 -7.80
N CYS A 25 9.34 0.24 -7.61
CA CYS A 25 8.99 -0.96 -8.37
C CYS A 25 8.52 -0.68 -9.80
N GLY A 26 8.27 0.59 -10.16
CA GLY A 26 7.77 0.99 -11.47
C GLY A 26 6.34 0.53 -11.76
N VAL A 27 5.50 0.37 -10.73
CA VAL A 27 4.11 -0.08 -10.86
C VAL A 27 3.11 1.05 -10.65
N ASP A 28 2.07 1.07 -11.48
CA ASP A 28 0.91 1.93 -11.24
C ASP A 28 -0.04 1.24 -10.25
N LEU A 29 -0.39 1.94 -9.16
CA LEU A 29 -1.32 1.45 -8.15
C LEU A 29 -2.76 1.31 -8.68
N ALA A 30 -3.07 1.92 -9.83
CA ALA A 30 -4.34 1.72 -10.52
C ALA A 30 -4.38 0.43 -11.37
N ASP A 31 -3.24 -0.18 -11.67
CA ASP A 31 -3.11 -1.39 -12.49
C ASP A 31 -2.90 -2.63 -11.61
N GLN A 32 -4.02 -3.20 -11.14
CA GLN A 32 -4.00 -4.36 -10.27
C GLN A 32 -3.27 -5.59 -10.88
N PRO A 33 -3.45 -5.93 -12.17
CA PRO A 33 -2.61 -6.92 -12.85
C PRO A 33 -1.11 -6.62 -12.78
N ALA A 34 -0.68 -5.38 -13.02
CA ALA A 34 0.73 -4.99 -12.95
C ALA A 34 1.30 -5.12 -11.53
N ILE A 35 0.52 -4.75 -10.51
CA ILE A 35 0.89 -4.98 -9.11
C ILE A 35 1.11 -6.47 -8.86
N HIS A 36 0.17 -7.33 -9.27
CA HIS A 36 0.29 -8.78 -9.06
C HIS A 36 1.53 -9.36 -9.73
N ALA A 37 1.76 -9.01 -11.00
CA ALA A 37 2.95 -9.43 -11.73
C ALA A 37 4.24 -8.97 -11.04
N CYS A 38 4.29 -7.71 -10.58
CA CYS A 38 5.43 -7.17 -9.86
C CYS A 38 5.72 -7.92 -8.55
N LEU A 39 4.69 -8.32 -7.82
CA LEU A 39 4.85 -9.03 -6.54
C LEU A 39 5.24 -10.51 -6.70
N GLU A 40 5.04 -11.10 -7.88
CA GLU A 40 5.34 -12.50 -8.19
C GLU A 40 6.63 -12.69 -9.01
N GLU A 41 7.18 -11.61 -9.57
CA GLU A 41 8.36 -11.67 -10.44
C GLU A 41 9.60 -12.21 -9.70
N PRO A 42 10.29 -13.22 -10.26
CA PRO A 42 11.53 -13.74 -9.68
C PRO A 42 12.61 -12.66 -9.57
N HIS A 43 13.30 -12.64 -8.43
CA HIS A 43 14.23 -11.59 -8.05
C HIS A 43 15.45 -11.48 -8.99
N THR A 44 15.54 -10.36 -9.71
CA THR A 44 16.70 -10.03 -10.56
C THR A 44 17.85 -9.44 -9.77
N THR A 45 17.57 -8.66 -8.71
CA THR A 45 18.56 -8.13 -7.77
C THR A 45 18.03 -8.12 -6.33
N TRP A 46 18.92 -8.13 -5.34
CA TRP A 46 18.55 -8.07 -3.92
C TRP A 46 17.87 -6.75 -3.52
N ALA A 47 18.25 -5.63 -4.15
CA ALA A 47 17.65 -4.32 -3.85
C ALA A 47 16.21 -4.24 -4.38
N ASP A 48 15.98 -4.71 -5.61
CA ASP A 48 14.64 -4.78 -6.21
C ASP A 48 13.74 -5.74 -5.45
N ASP A 49 14.30 -6.86 -5.00
CA ASP A 49 13.61 -7.83 -4.14
C ASP A 49 13.13 -7.18 -2.84
N LYS A 50 14.01 -6.46 -2.15
CA LYS A 50 13.65 -5.77 -0.90
C LYS A 50 12.53 -4.75 -1.12
N ALA A 51 12.59 -3.94 -2.17
CA ALA A 51 11.56 -2.95 -2.47
C ALA A 51 10.19 -3.63 -2.72
N ARG A 52 10.17 -4.73 -3.49
CA ARG A 52 8.95 -5.50 -3.78
C ARG A 52 8.38 -6.18 -2.53
N GLN A 53 9.24 -6.76 -1.70
CA GLN A 53 8.83 -7.34 -0.41
C GLN A 53 8.25 -6.28 0.53
N THR A 54 8.87 -5.10 0.59
CA THR A 54 8.34 -3.98 1.36
C THR A 54 6.99 -3.52 0.82
N LEU A 55 6.86 -3.31 -0.49
CA LEU A 55 5.58 -2.97 -1.13
C LEU A 55 4.49 -3.99 -0.79
N ARG A 56 4.80 -5.30 -0.88
CA ARG A 56 3.87 -6.37 -0.50
C ARG A 56 3.42 -6.26 0.95
N GLY A 57 4.37 -6.05 1.86
CA GLY A 57 4.08 -5.89 3.28
C GLY A 57 3.17 -4.70 3.58
N LEU A 58 3.43 -3.55 2.95
CA LEU A 58 2.65 -2.33 3.10
C LEU A 58 1.22 -2.50 2.55
N LEU A 59 1.05 -3.11 1.37
CA LEU A 59 -0.26 -3.41 0.80
C LEU A 59 -1.09 -4.32 1.72
N ILE A 60 -0.48 -5.36 2.30
CA ILE A 60 -1.13 -6.24 3.27
C ILE A 60 -1.53 -5.46 4.53
N LEU A 61 -0.63 -4.62 5.06
CA LEU A 61 -0.91 -3.81 6.23
C LEU A 61 -2.09 -2.86 5.99
N ARG A 62 -2.17 -2.28 4.78
CA ARG A 62 -3.25 -1.38 4.40
C ARG A 62 -4.59 -2.09 4.40
N ILE A 63 -4.67 -3.29 3.82
CA ILE A 63 -5.88 -4.12 3.83
C ILE A 63 -6.32 -4.44 5.26
N LYS A 64 -5.38 -4.71 6.17
CA LYS A 64 -5.70 -4.93 7.59
C LYS A 64 -6.28 -3.68 8.23
N LEU A 65 -5.66 -2.52 8.03
CA LEU A 65 -6.16 -1.24 8.53
C LEU A 65 -7.56 -0.91 7.98
N GLU A 66 -7.78 -1.13 6.69
CA GLU A 66 -9.11 -0.98 6.07
C GLU A 66 -10.14 -1.91 6.72
N THR A 67 -9.76 -3.15 6.98
CA THR A 67 -10.63 -4.13 7.65
C THR A 67 -11.02 -3.65 9.05
N GLU A 68 -10.05 -3.22 9.85
CA GLU A 68 -10.30 -2.68 11.21
C GLU A 68 -11.18 -1.42 11.19
N MET A 69 -10.98 -0.54 10.20
CA MET A 69 -11.83 0.63 10.00
C MET A 69 -13.27 0.22 9.69
N ILE A 70 -13.48 -0.73 8.78
CA ILE A 70 -14.81 -1.24 8.41
C ILE A 70 -15.50 -1.89 9.62
N GLU A 71 -14.77 -2.70 10.40
CA GLU A 71 -15.28 -3.33 11.63
C GLU A 71 -15.75 -2.30 12.67
N GLN A 72 -15.20 -1.09 12.66
CA GLN A 72 -15.60 0.03 13.50
C GLN A 72 -16.67 0.94 12.87
N GLY A 73 -17.21 0.56 11.72
CA GLY A 73 -18.23 1.33 11.01
C GLY A 73 -17.68 2.55 10.25
N LEU A 74 -16.38 2.59 9.98
CA LEU A 74 -15.73 3.63 9.19
C LEU A 74 -15.64 3.22 7.71
N SER A 75 -15.48 4.21 6.84
CA SER A 75 -15.25 4.00 5.41
C SER A 75 -13.81 4.38 5.07
N PRO A 76 -12.93 3.40 4.77
CA PRO A 76 -11.56 3.69 4.35
C PRO A 76 -11.55 4.38 2.98
N ARG A 77 -10.55 5.24 2.78
CA ARG A 77 -10.32 5.90 1.48
C ARG A 77 -9.70 4.90 0.50
N LYS A 78 -10.00 5.05 -0.80
CA LYS A 78 -9.30 4.31 -1.86
C LYS A 78 -7.84 4.72 -1.97
N LEU A 79 -6.95 3.74 -2.18
CA LEU A 79 -5.58 4.01 -2.60
C LEU A 79 -5.60 4.62 -4.00
N THR A 80 -5.02 5.80 -4.16
CA THR A 80 -4.91 6.47 -5.45
C THR A 80 -3.45 6.75 -5.73
N SER A 81 -2.97 6.44 -6.95
CA SER A 81 -1.71 7.00 -7.43
C SER A 81 -1.88 8.52 -7.52
N GLN A 82 -1.18 9.29 -6.70
CA GLN A 82 -1.18 10.75 -6.81
C GLN A 82 -0.43 11.13 -8.10
N GLY A 83 -1.16 11.66 -9.09
CA GLY A 83 -0.64 12.11 -10.38
C GLY A 83 -1.74 12.52 -11.36
N SER A 84 -2.33 13.70 -11.15
CA SER A 84 -2.96 14.53 -12.20
C SER A 84 -2.24 15.86 -12.23
#